data_AF-A0AA88Y2K1-F1
#
_entry.id   AF-A0AA88Y2K1-F1
#
_cell.length_a   1.000
_cell.length_b   1.000
_cell.length_c   1.000
_cell.angle_alpha   90.00
_cell.angle_beta   90.00
_cell.angle_gamma   90.00
#
_symmetry.space_group_name_H-M   'P 1'
#
loop_
_entity.id
_entity.type
_entity.pdbx_description
1 polymer ?
#
loop_
_entity_poly.entity_id
_entity_poly.type
_entity_poly.pdbx_seq_one_letter_code
_entity_poly.pdbx_strand_id
1 'polypeptide(L)'
;MISTGASPLIDEIEKFKHSLNIGDRLKDIANEELDNAGSDITLNGFILGAGERNVTWYLMHTAHVPTNLCSNDPECLSTIETYGGLVSFGKVSYMEGTVYYICSYSKSVSIVRELHTVNLPEMTLCSDGVLIDSTPPSMGTVLLHTETPGYLSSNALAFSWEGFDDSHKYKDLGYPSPIAHYEYGVGTYPEYDDTVQFRTAGLSNGMVLHNVTFRPGFTYYVTLKAADHNGNSIQSVSEQFIYDTTPPEIDNVLVGTARVHQYFQSGKSIQIHISDLHDGESGIKNILAGIGTTMNTTDAVELKEIDGQFEEIDTNGNLVDGHLYFVIVDVENHAGLSSRAVSDYFIYDSSPPHGGIVRDGSNDSMDATFVANSSSLTCHWGEFYDHDSKMKSYSVALSTEDGPSDRYDFTYVGLILACNKAGLCVIKSSNGVIIDSSKPVVGRVHVGMTSKHSNFISSQSYVEAQWFGFEDPQSGIQHYDVCIGKQSGMCDIVAYRDTLKNTYYTFSNLSLPVNTPLVIRVKAINNAGLSAGEQLRDLQS
;
A
#
# COMPACT_ATOMS: atom_id res chain seq x y z
N MET A 1 -54.14 -32.67 -32.61
CA MET A 1 -54.21 -33.09 -31.20
C MET A 1 -53.66 -34.49 -31.00
N ILE A 2 -52.45 -34.49 -30.44
CA ILE A 2 -51.69 -35.66 -30.00
C ILE A 2 -51.50 -35.54 -28.48
N SER A 3 -51.65 -36.64 -27.71
CA SER A 3 -51.46 -36.65 -26.25
C SER A 3 -50.76 -37.91 -25.74
N THR A 4 -50.25 -37.90 -24.49
CA THR A 4 -49.58 -39.05 -23.87
C THR A 4 -50.57 -40.02 -23.18
N GLY A 5 -50.30 -41.33 -23.23
CA GLY A 5 -51.21 -42.38 -22.75
C GLY A 5 -51.46 -42.46 -21.24
N ALA A 6 -50.92 -41.54 -20.44
CA ALA A 6 -51.13 -41.47 -19.00
C ALA A 6 -52.07 -40.32 -18.58
N SER A 7 -52.67 -39.59 -19.53
CA SER A 7 -53.57 -38.49 -19.19
C SER A 7 -54.92 -38.99 -18.64
N PRO A 8 -55.37 -38.52 -17.45
CA PRO A 8 -56.72 -38.75 -16.94
C PRO A 8 -57.83 -38.29 -17.90
N LEU A 9 -57.49 -37.37 -18.80
CA LEU A 9 -58.39 -36.85 -19.82
C LEU A 9 -58.67 -37.87 -20.93
N ILE A 10 -57.74 -38.79 -21.25
CA ILE A 10 -57.97 -39.83 -22.27
C ILE A 10 -59.09 -40.78 -21.84
N ASP A 11 -59.09 -41.20 -20.58
CA ASP A 11 -60.16 -42.03 -20.00
C ASP A 11 -61.52 -41.30 -20.00
N GLU A 12 -61.51 -39.97 -19.93
CA GLU A 12 -62.72 -39.14 -20.02
C GLU A 12 -63.15 -38.90 -21.48
N ILE A 13 -62.20 -38.69 -22.41
CA ILE A 13 -62.42 -38.54 -23.86
C ILE A 13 -62.99 -39.83 -24.45
N GLU A 14 -62.63 -41.00 -23.92
CA GLU A 14 -63.19 -42.27 -24.38
C GLU A 14 -64.73 -42.29 -24.29
N LYS A 15 -65.31 -41.62 -23.28
CA LYS A 15 -66.77 -41.50 -23.11
C LYS A 15 -67.43 -40.68 -24.22
N PHE A 16 -66.66 -39.87 -24.94
CA PHE A 16 -67.11 -38.99 -26.01
C PHE A 16 -66.67 -39.44 -27.41
N LYS A 17 -66.03 -40.61 -27.56
CA LYS A 17 -65.47 -41.09 -28.85
C LYS A 17 -66.49 -41.25 -30.00
N HIS A 18 -67.78 -41.33 -29.67
CA HIS A 18 -68.90 -41.39 -30.62
C HIS A 18 -69.74 -40.10 -30.65
N SER A 19 -69.38 -39.09 -29.86
CA SER A 19 -70.10 -37.82 -29.81
C SER A 19 -69.75 -36.93 -31.01
N LEU A 20 -70.74 -36.15 -31.44
CA LEU A 20 -70.58 -35.11 -32.46
C LEU A 20 -70.22 -33.74 -31.85
N ASN A 21 -70.31 -33.58 -30.52
CA ASN A 21 -70.01 -32.34 -29.81
C ASN A 21 -69.53 -32.63 -28.38
N ILE A 22 -68.57 -31.86 -27.87
CA ILE A 22 -68.01 -31.99 -26.52
C ILE A 22 -68.13 -30.72 -25.66
N GLY A 23 -68.77 -29.66 -26.19
CA GLY A 23 -69.06 -28.43 -25.44
C GLY A 23 -67.81 -27.70 -24.92
N ASP A 24 -67.92 -27.10 -23.72
CA ASP A 24 -66.89 -26.24 -23.12
C ASP A 24 -65.58 -26.96 -22.76
N ARG A 25 -65.59 -28.30 -22.74
CA ARG A 25 -64.42 -29.18 -22.50
C ARG A 25 -63.35 -29.10 -23.59
N LEU A 26 -63.66 -28.50 -24.74
CA LEU A 26 -62.72 -28.32 -25.85
C LEU A 26 -61.44 -27.57 -25.43
N LYS A 27 -61.55 -26.66 -24.45
CA LYS A 27 -60.41 -25.90 -23.91
C LYS A 27 -59.49 -26.76 -23.05
N ASP A 28 -60.07 -27.65 -22.24
CA ASP A 28 -59.30 -28.56 -21.38
C ASP A 28 -58.44 -29.51 -22.24
N ILE A 29 -59.00 -29.95 -23.37
CA ILE A 29 -58.33 -30.82 -24.34
C ILE A 29 -57.24 -30.08 -25.12
N ALA A 30 -57.48 -28.85 -25.54
CA ALA A 30 -56.47 -28.05 -26.26
C ALA A 30 -55.23 -27.76 -25.39
N ASN A 31 -55.37 -27.73 -24.06
CA ASN A 31 -54.25 -27.57 -23.15
C ASN A 31 -53.39 -28.84 -22.97
N GLU A 32 -53.86 -30.00 -23.46
CA GLU A 32 -53.14 -31.27 -23.42
C GLU A 32 -52.56 -31.68 -24.79
N GLU A 33 -52.68 -30.82 -25.80
CA GLU A 33 -51.98 -31.00 -27.07
C GLU A 33 -50.47 -30.88 -26.86
N LEU A 34 -49.74 -31.86 -27.36
CA LEU A 34 -48.28 -31.92 -27.28
C LEU A 34 -47.66 -31.43 -28.58
N ASP A 35 -46.90 -30.34 -28.49
CA ASP A 35 -46.03 -29.88 -29.57
C ASP A 35 -44.66 -30.58 -29.52
N ASN A 36 -44.21 -30.95 -28.31
CA ASN A 36 -42.94 -31.61 -28.04
C ASN A 36 -43.10 -32.70 -26.97
N ALA A 37 -42.34 -33.80 -27.09
CA ALA A 37 -42.31 -34.86 -26.11
C ALA A 37 -41.01 -35.70 -26.16
N GLY A 38 -40.65 -36.35 -25.05
CA GLY A 38 -39.49 -37.25 -24.98
C GLY A 38 -39.67 -38.55 -25.77
N SER A 39 -38.62 -39.38 -25.85
CA SER A 39 -38.65 -40.61 -26.64
C SER A 39 -39.40 -41.80 -26.01
N ASP A 40 -39.66 -41.80 -24.69
CA ASP A 40 -40.42 -42.85 -23.99
C ASP A 40 -41.88 -42.44 -23.71
N ILE A 41 -42.63 -42.23 -24.78
CA ILE A 41 -44.04 -41.82 -24.73
C ILE A 41 -44.93 -42.78 -25.51
N THR A 42 -46.24 -42.64 -25.31
CA THR A 42 -47.27 -43.28 -26.14
C THR A 42 -48.09 -42.20 -26.79
N LEU A 43 -48.13 -42.18 -28.12
CA LEU A 43 -48.86 -41.16 -28.86
C LEU A 43 -50.31 -41.60 -29.08
N ASN A 44 -51.25 -40.77 -28.62
CA ASN A 44 -52.67 -40.97 -28.86
C ASN A 44 -53.17 -39.89 -29.79
N GLY A 45 -54.10 -40.26 -30.67
CA GLY A 45 -54.80 -39.32 -31.54
C GLY A 45 -56.28 -39.38 -31.27
N PHE A 46 -56.96 -38.24 -31.36
CA PHE A 46 -58.41 -38.22 -31.33
C PHE A 46 -58.98 -37.19 -32.31
N ILE A 47 -60.19 -37.47 -32.79
CA ILE A 47 -60.94 -36.59 -33.69
C ILE A 47 -62.38 -36.48 -33.20
N LEU A 48 -62.79 -35.25 -32.99
CA LEU A 48 -64.16 -34.92 -32.61
C LEU A 48 -65.08 -35.06 -33.83
N GLY A 49 -66.28 -35.61 -33.63
CA GLY A 49 -67.26 -35.77 -34.70
C GLY A 49 -67.05 -36.99 -35.61
N ALA A 50 -66.16 -37.92 -35.23
CA ALA A 50 -66.03 -39.20 -35.92
C ALA A 50 -67.34 -40.03 -35.84
N GLY A 51 -68.10 -39.96 -34.75
CA GLY A 51 -69.36 -40.70 -34.64
C GLY A 51 -69.18 -42.22 -34.69
N GLU A 52 -70.09 -42.93 -35.35
CA GLU A 52 -70.11 -44.39 -35.49
C GLU A 52 -69.46 -44.88 -36.79
N ARG A 53 -68.32 -44.29 -37.18
CA ARG A 53 -67.56 -44.69 -38.39
C ARG A 53 -66.27 -45.44 -38.03
N ASN A 54 -65.82 -46.31 -38.94
CA ASN A 54 -64.47 -46.88 -38.87
C ASN A 54 -63.48 -45.80 -39.31
N VAL A 55 -62.50 -45.49 -38.47
CA VAL A 55 -61.41 -44.56 -38.78
C VAL A 55 -60.12 -45.35 -38.87
N THR A 56 -59.45 -45.25 -40.01
CA THR A 56 -58.10 -45.76 -40.21
C THR A 56 -57.12 -44.66 -39.82
N TRP A 57 -56.21 -44.97 -38.91
CA TRP A 57 -55.21 -44.05 -38.38
C TRP A 57 -53.82 -44.46 -38.85
N TYR A 58 -53.00 -43.46 -39.11
CA TYR A 58 -51.65 -43.60 -39.63
C TYR A 58 -50.69 -42.80 -38.75
N LEU A 59 -49.62 -43.43 -38.27
CA LEU A 59 -48.49 -42.73 -37.69
C LEU A 59 -47.47 -42.49 -38.79
N MET A 60 -47.18 -41.23 -39.07
CA MET A 60 -46.47 -40.78 -40.27
C MET A 60 -45.27 -39.88 -39.92
N HIS A 61 -44.29 -39.83 -40.81
CA HIS A 61 -43.21 -38.82 -40.83
C HIS A 61 -43.58 -37.55 -41.61
N THR A 62 -44.69 -37.56 -42.36
CA THR A 62 -45.20 -36.41 -43.10
C THR A 62 -46.70 -36.19 -42.86
N ALA A 63 -47.16 -34.94 -42.96
CA ALA A 63 -48.56 -34.56 -42.78
C ALA A 63 -49.43 -34.92 -44.01
N HIS A 64 -49.47 -36.21 -44.38
CA HIS A 64 -50.19 -36.74 -45.53
C HIS A 64 -50.87 -38.07 -45.20
N VAL A 65 -52.10 -38.26 -45.69
CA VAL A 65 -52.84 -39.52 -45.59
C VAL A 65 -52.45 -40.46 -46.74
N PRO A 66 -51.83 -41.63 -46.48
CA PRO A 66 -51.37 -42.56 -47.53
C PRO A 66 -52.49 -43.08 -48.43
N THR A 67 -52.15 -43.38 -49.68
CA THR A 67 -53.12 -43.92 -50.66
C THR A 67 -53.39 -45.43 -50.54
N ASN A 68 -52.45 -46.22 -49.99
CA ASN A 68 -52.52 -47.70 -49.96
C ASN A 68 -52.06 -48.31 -48.61
N LEU A 69 -52.78 -48.02 -47.52
CA LEU A 69 -52.66 -48.70 -46.20
C LEU A 69 -51.21 -49.03 -45.77
N CYS A 70 -50.36 -48.00 -45.67
CA CYS A 70 -48.94 -48.05 -45.23
C CYS A 70 -48.02 -49.08 -45.88
N SER A 71 -48.50 -49.86 -46.84
CA SER A 71 -47.78 -51.02 -47.36
C SER A 71 -46.70 -50.63 -48.36
N ASN A 72 -46.83 -49.44 -48.96
CA ASN A 72 -45.92 -48.90 -49.98
C ASN A 72 -45.46 -47.46 -49.68
N ASP A 73 -45.83 -46.92 -48.51
CA ASP A 73 -45.47 -45.55 -48.13
C ASP A 73 -44.34 -45.62 -47.11
N PRO A 74 -43.10 -45.24 -47.48
CA PRO A 74 -41.96 -45.26 -46.56
C PRO A 74 -42.11 -44.26 -45.41
N GLU A 75 -42.99 -43.26 -45.56
CA GLU A 75 -43.27 -42.27 -44.53
C GLU A 75 -44.27 -42.78 -43.50
N CYS A 76 -44.91 -43.94 -43.72
CA CYS A 76 -45.82 -44.54 -42.75
C CYS A 76 -45.13 -45.57 -41.85
N LEU A 77 -45.26 -45.36 -40.55
CA LEU A 77 -44.69 -46.24 -39.52
C LEU A 77 -45.67 -47.31 -39.06
N SER A 78 -46.95 -46.95 -38.91
CA SER A 78 -47.97 -47.85 -38.35
C SER A 78 -49.35 -47.45 -38.82
N THR A 79 -50.22 -48.45 -38.97
CA THR A 79 -51.64 -48.27 -39.29
C THR A 79 -52.51 -49.02 -38.28
N ILE A 80 -53.53 -48.36 -37.75
CA ILE A 80 -54.50 -48.94 -36.80
C ILE A 80 -55.91 -48.55 -37.23
N GLU A 81 -56.83 -49.50 -37.29
CA GLU A 81 -58.26 -49.21 -37.47
C GLU A 81 -58.98 -49.23 -36.14
N THR A 82 -59.81 -48.22 -35.92
CA THR A 82 -60.61 -48.08 -34.69
C THR A 82 -62.05 -47.76 -35.06
N TYR A 83 -62.97 -48.11 -34.15
CA TYR A 83 -64.37 -47.72 -34.24
C TYR A 83 -64.60 -46.47 -33.38
N GLY A 84 -64.92 -45.34 -34.02
CA GLY A 84 -64.98 -44.03 -33.36
C GLY A 84 -63.69 -43.21 -33.54
N GLY A 85 -63.62 -42.08 -32.82
CA GLY A 85 -62.59 -41.05 -33.05
C GLY A 85 -61.38 -41.09 -32.13
N LEU A 86 -60.92 -42.25 -31.64
CA LEU A 86 -59.79 -42.34 -30.72
C LEU A 86 -58.84 -43.47 -31.14
N VAL A 87 -57.53 -43.21 -31.13
CA VAL A 87 -56.46 -44.19 -31.36
C VAL A 87 -55.37 -44.05 -30.32
N SER A 88 -54.79 -45.18 -29.91
CA SER A 88 -53.56 -45.24 -29.13
C SER A 88 -52.54 -46.02 -29.92
N PHE A 89 -51.43 -45.39 -30.29
CA PHE A 89 -50.27 -46.10 -30.78
C PHE A 89 -49.53 -46.64 -29.55
N GLY A 90 -49.26 -47.95 -29.53
CA GLY A 90 -48.45 -48.57 -28.48
C GLY A 90 -47.04 -47.98 -28.42
N LYS A 91 -46.16 -48.54 -27.58
CA LYS A 91 -44.77 -48.08 -27.53
C LYS A 91 -44.08 -48.28 -28.88
N VAL A 92 -43.82 -47.18 -29.58
CA VAL A 92 -43.00 -47.12 -30.78
C VAL A 92 -41.63 -46.56 -30.39
N SER A 93 -40.56 -47.05 -30.99
CA SER A 93 -39.23 -46.45 -30.80
C SER A 93 -39.16 -45.17 -31.63
N TYR A 94 -39.33 -44.03 -30.98
CA TYR A 94 -39.23 -42.73 -31.63
C TYR A 94 -37.76 -42.32 -31.82
N MET A 95 -37.47 -41.66 -32.94
CA MET A 95 -36.15 -41.16 -33.27
C MET A 95 -36.02 -39.70 -32.86
N GLU A 96 -34.90 -39.38 -32.21
CA GLU A 96 -34.57 -38.03 -31.76
C GLU A 96 -34.58 -37.00 -32.91
N GLY A 97 -35.19 -35.84 -32.66
CA GLY A 97 -35.30 -34.75 -33.62
C GLY A 97 -36.16 -35.12 -34.83
N THR A 98 -37.13 -36.01 -34.69
CA THR A 98 -38.05 -36.35 -35.78
C THR A 98 -39.45 -35.90 -35.41
N VAL A 99 -40.16 -35.27 -36.35
CA VAL A 99 -41.57 -34.92 -36.20
C VAL A 99 -42.44 -36.10 -36.62
N TYR A 100 -43.40 -36.45 -35.78
CA TYR A 100 -44.37 -37.50 -36.04
C TYR A 100 -45.77 -36.91 -36.16
N TYR A 101 -46.51 -37.34 -37.18
CA TYR A 101 -47.86 -36.89 -37.46
C TYR A 101 -48.84 -38.06 -37.26
N ILE A 102 -49.99 -37.77 -36.67
CA ILE A 102 -51.11 -38.71 -36.66
C ILE A 102 -52.09 -38.27 -37.73
N CYS A 103 -52.21 -39.07 -38.77
CA CYS A 103 -53.15 -38.87 -39.87
C CYS A 103 -54.30 -39.87 -39.79
N SER A 104 -55.44 -39.50 -40.34
CA SER A 104 -56.68 -40.27 -40.25
C SER A 104 -57.43 -40.25 -41.57
N TYR A 105 -58.10 -41.36 -41.86
CA TYR A 105 -58.94 -41.54 -43.02
C TYR A 105 -60.23 -42.26 -42.65
N SER A 106 -61.35 -41.79 -43.19
CA SER A 106 -62.60 -42.55 -43.14
C SER A 106 -63.43 -42.28 -44.38
N LYS A 107 -63.97 -43.34 -45.00
CA LYS A 107 -64.89 -43.25 -46.14
C LYS A 107 -66.23 -42.68 -45.71
N SER A 108 -67.00 -42.17 -46.67
CA SER A 108 -68.36 -41.71 -46.41
C SER A 108 -69.26 -42.87 -45.94
N VAL A 109 -70.01 -42.69 -44.86
CA VAL A 109 -70.92 -43.69 -44.29
C VAL A 109 -72.29 -43.06 -44.03
N SER A 110 -73.35 -43.78 -44.41
CA SER A 110 -74.73 -43.43 -44.07
C SER A 110 -75.21 -44.30 -42.90
N ILE A 111 -75.44 -43.68 -41.75
CA ILE A 111 -75.96 -44.37 -40.55
C ILE A 111 -77.48 -44.20 -40.52
N VAL A 112 -78.23 -45.29 -40.43
CA VAL A 112 -79.68 -45.28 -40.34
C VAL A 112 -80.10 -45.53 -38.90
N ARG A 113 -80.79 -44.58 -38.27
CA ARG A 113 -81.36 -44.72 -36.92
C ARG A 113 -82.86 -44.50 -36.94
N GLU A 114 -83.61 -45.57 -36.72
CA GLU A 114 -85.06 -45.67 -36.43
C GLU A 114 -86.06 -44.77 -37.19
N LEU A 115 -85.63 -43.94 -38.16
CA LEU A 115 -86.36 -43.16 -39.19
C LEU A 115 -85.49 -42.01 -39.81
N HIS A 116 -84.26 -41.75 -39.35
CA HIS A 116 -83.34 -40.74 -39.91
C HIS A 116 -82.04 -41.37 -40.46
N THR A 117 -81.63 -40.91 -41.65
CA THR A 117 -80.31 -41.24 -42.23
C THR A 117 -79.35 -40.08 -41.98
N VAL A 118 -78.28 -40.34 -41.24
CA VAL A 118 -77.18 -39.39 -41.03
C VAL A 118 -76.06 -39.76 -42.00
N ASN A 119 -75.76 -38.87 -42.94
CA ASN A 119 -74.65 -39.04 -43.87
C ASN A 119 -73.41 -38.39 -43.29
N LEU A 120 -72.39 -39.20 -43.01
CA LEU A 120 -71.06 -38.74 -42.64
C LEU A 120 -70.20 -38.70 -43.91
N PRO A 121 -69.70 -37.53 -44.34
CA PRO A 121 -68.83 -37.42 -45.50
C PRO A 121 -67.47 -38.07 -45.23
N GLU A 122 -66.73 -38.33 -46.31
CA GLU A 122 -65.33 -38.74 -46.24
C GLU A 122 -64.49 -37.73 -45.45
N MET A 123 -63.54 -38.22 -44.66
CA MET A 123 -62.65 -37.38 -43.86
C MET A 123 -61.19 -37.78 -44.07
N THR A 124 -60.35 -36.76 -44.21
CA THR A 124 -58.88 -36.85 -44.26
C THR A 124 -58.34 -35.73 -43.37
N LEU A 125 -57.73 -36.08 -42.25
CA LEU A 125 -57.18 -35.11 -41.30
C LEU A 125 -55.81 -35.58 -40.82
N CYS A 126 -54.88 -34.65 -40.64
CA CYS A 126 -53.60 -34.89 -39.99
C CYS A 126 -53.44 -33.90 -38.83
N SER A 127 -52.68 -34.30 -37.81
CA SER A 127 -52.20 -33.39 -36.77
C SER A 127 -51.22 -32.36 -37.33
N ASP A 128 -50.99 -31.32 -36.56
CA ASP A 128 -49.83 -30.41 -36.59
C ASP A 128 -48.49 -31.11 -36.33
N GLY A 129 -48.51 -32.21 -35.59
CA GLY A 129 -47.36 -33.10 -35.39
C GLY A 129 -46.62 -32.83 -34.09
N VAL A 130 -45.93 -33.83 -33.58
CA VAL A 130 -45.17 -33.78 -32.32
C VAL A 130 -43.68 -33.99 -32.62
N LEU A 131 -42.84 -33.09 -32.13
CA LEU A 131 -41.39 -33.27 -32.20
C LEU A 131 -40.91 -34.13 -31.03
N ILE A 132 -40.02 -35.06 -31.33
CA ILE A 132 -39.39 -35.91 -30.32
C ILE A 132 -38.06 -35.28 -29.91
N ASP A 133 -38.01 -34.82 -28.66
CA ASP A 133 -36.85 -34.17 -28.06
C ASP A 133 -36.53 -34.77 -26.69
N SER A 134 -35.39 -35.45 -26.62
CA SER A 134 -34.87 -36.05 -25.39
C SER A 134 -33.50 -35.50 -25.01
N THR A 135 -33.02 -34.48 -25.72
CA THR A 135 -31.73 -33.86 -25.46
C THR A 135 -31.89 -32.56 -24.68
N PRO A 136 -31.04 -32.28 -23.68
CA PRO A 136 -31.03 -30.96 -23.07
C PRO A 136 -30.45 -29.92 -24.05
N PRO A 137 -30.72 -28.63 -23.82
CA PRO A 137 -30.10 -27.55 -24.58
C PRO A 137 -28.57 -27.63 -24.57
N SER A 138 -27.94 -27.08 -25.61
CA SER A 138 -26.48 -26.91 -25.64
C SER A 138 -26.01 -25.87 -24.61
N MET A 139 -24.84 -26.14 -24.03
CA MET A 139 -24.26 -25.32 -22.99
C MET A 139 -23.80 -23.97 -23.57
N GLY A 140 -24.30 -22.88 -23.00
CA GLY A 140 -23.80 -21.53 -23.23
C GLY A 140 -22.84 -21.05 -22.15
N THR A 141 -22.52 -19.76 -22.21
CA THR A 141 -21.60 -19.08 -21.28
C THR A 141 -22.34 -18.06 -20.42
N VAL A 142 -21.90 -17.91 -19.17
CA VAL A 142 -22.41 -16.90 -18.23
C VAL A 142 -21.32 -15.84 -18.01
N LEU A 143 -21.65 -14.59 -18.32
CA LEU A 143 -20.75 -13.44 -18.28
C LEU A 143 -21.14 -12.52 -17.13
N LEU A 144 -20.18 -12.22 -16.25
CA LEU A 144 -20.36 -11.28 -15.15
C LEU A 144 -19.98 -9.86 -15.60
N HIS A 145 -20.80 -8.88 -15.23
CA HIS A 145 -20.56 -7.45 -15.48
C HIS A 145 -20.19 -6.78 -14.17
N THR A 146 -18.96 -7.00 -13.73
CA THR A 146 -18.37 -6.41 -12.51
C THR A 146 -17.56 -5.16 -12.84
N GLU A 147 -17.38 -4.28 -11.86
CA GLU A 147 -16.56 -3.06 -11.98
C GLU A 147 -15.09 -3.40 -12.30
N THR A 148 -14.58 -4.43 -11.64
CA THR A 148 -13.24 -4.98 -11.80
C THR A 148 -13.32 -6.49 -12.03
N PRO A 149 -12.62 -7.05 -13.03
CA PRO A 149 -12.70 -8.48 -13.33
C PRO A 149 -12.42 -9.35 -12.09
N GLY A 150 -13.40 -10.18 -11.71
CA GLY A 150 -13.30 -11.10 -10.57
C GLY A 150 -13.65 -10.49 -9.22
N TYR A 151 -14.09 -9.23 -9.15
CA TYR A 151 -14.48 -8.59 -7.89
C TYR A 151 -15.75 -7.75 -8.06
N LEU A 152 -16.66 -7.84 -7.10
CA LEU A 152 -17.87 -7.04 -7.05
C LEU A 152 -17.75 -6.01 -5.93
N SER A 153 -17.67 -4.73 -6.30
CA SER A 153 -17.56 -3.61 -5.35
C SER A 153 -18.81 -2.76 -5.19
N SER A 154 -19.90 -3.17 -5.82
CA SER A 154 -21.23 -2.60 -5.61
C SER A 154 -22.23 -3.60 -5.03
N ASN A 155 -23.39 -3.08 -4.60
CA ASN A 155 -24.49 -3.89 -4.08
C ASN A 155 -25.42 -4.44 -5.18
N ALA A 156 -25.01 -4.36 -6.45
CA ALA A 156 -25.78 -4.80 -7.59
C ALA A 156 -24.97 -5.76 -8.46
N LEU A 157 -25.38 -7.03 -8.53
CA LEU A 157 -24.73 -8.02 -9.38
C LEU A 157 -25.43 -8.05 -10.75
N ALA A 158 -24.73 -7.62 -11.79
CA ALA A 158 -25.19 -7.71 -13.17
C ALA A 158 -24.50 -8.87 -13.89
N PHE A 159 -25.27 -9.66 -14.65
CA PHE A 159 -24.75 -10.76 -15.46
C PHE A 159 -25.62 -10.99 -16.70
N SER A 160 -25.03 -11.57 -17.73
CA SER A 160 -25.73 -11.97 -18.95
C SER A 160 -25.27 -13.34 -19.40
N TRP A 161 -25.97 -13.91 -20.37
CA TRP A 161 -25.61 -15.21 -20.92
C TRP A 161 -25.87 -15.29 -22.43
N GLU A 162 -25.08 -16.12 -23.09
CA GLU A 162 -25.15 -16.33 -24.53
C GLU A 162 -24.79 -17.76 -24.91
N GLY A 163 -25.07 -18.15 -26.15
CA GLY A 163 -24.68 -19.46 -26.69
C GLY A 163 -25.54 -20.64 -26.27
N PHE A 164 -26.53 -20.46 -25.39
CA PHE A 164 -27.53 -21.50 -25.13
C PHE A 164 -28.43 -21.66 -26.34
N ASP A 165 -28.48 -22.88 -26.85
CA ASP A 165 -29.28 -23.19 -28.03
C ASP A 165 -29.79 -24.62 -27.98
N ASP A 166 -31.04 -24.81 -28.39
CA ASP A 166 -31.66 -26.12 -28.52
C ASP A 166 -32.22 -26.31 -29.94
N SER A 167 -31.74 -25.48 -30.88
CA SER A 167 -32.30 -25.34 -32.23
C SER A 167 -31.94 -26.44 -33.22
N HIS A 168 -31.51 -27.64 -32.77
CA HIS A 168 -30.96 -28.61 -33.72
C HIS A 168 -31.91 -28.96 -34.87
N LYS A 169 -33.24 -28.76 -34.75
CA LYS A 169 -34.21 -28.84 -35.88
C LYS A 169 -35.46 -27.91 -35.85
N TYR A 170 -35.61 -27.01 -34.87
CA TYR A 170 -36.84 -26.21 -34.68
C TYR A 170 -37.02 -25.02 -35.64
N LYS A 171 -35.94 -24.51 -36.24
CA LYS A 171 -35.95 -23.27 -37.06
C LYS A 171 -36.88 -23.35 -38.28
N ASP A 172 -37.08 -24.53 -38.85
CA ASP A 172 -37.88 -24.73 -40.06
C ASP A 172 -39.38 -24.92 -39.78
N LEU A 173 -39.77 -25.14 -38.51
CA LEU A 173 -41.14 -25.49 -38.11
C LEU A 173 -41.93 -24.33 -37.49
N GLY A 174 -41.30 -23.18 -37.24
CA GLY A 174 -41.99 -21.98 -36.75
C GLY A 174 -42.44 -22.03 -35.28
N TYR A 175 -41.93 -22.99 -34.50
CA TYR A 175 -42.20 -23.08 -33.06
C TYR A 175 -41.57 -21.91 -32.28
N PRO A 176 -42.19 -21.44 -31.17
CA PRO A 176 -41.57 -20.49 -30.24
C PRO A 176 -40.25 -21.06 -29.70
N SER A 177 -39.34 -20.18 -29.24
CA SER A 177 -37.98 -20.48 -28.74
C SER A 177 -37.80 -21.94 -28.24
N PRO A 178 -36.81 -22.69 -28.77
CA PRO A 178 -36.51 -24.07 -28.32
C PRO A 178 -36.29 -24.17 -26.81
N ILE A 179 -35.72 -23.11 -26.21
CA ILE A 179 -35.60 -22.96 -24.76
C ILE A 179 -36.92 -22.43 -24.20
N ALA A 180 -37.46 -23.12 -23.21
CA ALA A 180 -38.69 -22.74 -22.52
C ALA A 180 -38.46 -21.62 -21.51
N HIS A 181 -37.41 -21.75 -20.69
CA HIS A 181 -37.03 -20.73 -19.72
C HIS A 181 -35.59 -20.92 -19.21
N TYR A 182 -35.05 -19.83 -18.68
CA TYR A 182 -33.83 -19.84 -17.87
C TYR A 182 -34.18 -19.71 -16.38
N GLU A 183 -33.37 -20.36 -15.55
CA GLU A 183 -33.31 -20.15 -14.11
C GLU A 183 -31.89 -19.72 -13.74
N TYR A 184 -31.74 -18.84 -12.76
CA TYR A 184 -30.44 -18.44 -12.23
C TYR A 184 -30.42 -18.60 -10.72
N GLY A 185 -29.26 -18.97 -10.19
CA GLY A 185 -28.94 -19.02 -8.78
C GLY A 185 -27.56 -18.43 -8.53
N VAL A 186 -27.29 -18.04 -7.29
CA VAL A 186 -25.97 -17.58 -6.86
C VAL A 186 -25.55 -18.40 -5.65
N GLY A 187 -24.34 -18.93 -5.69
CA GLY A 187 -23.81 -19.75 -4.61
C GLY A 187 -22.34 -19.52 -4.33
N THR A 188 -21.88 -20.01 -3.17
CA THR A 188 -20.46 -19.94 -2.78
C THR A 188 -19.61 -21.02 -3.44
N TYR A 189 -20.24 -21.96 -4.15
CA TYR A 189 -19.59 -23.01 -4.93
C TYR A 189 -20.27 -23.12 -6.31
N PRO A 190 -19.56 -23.61 -7.35
CA PRO A 190 -20.17 -23.89 -8.64
C PRO A 190 -21.41 -24.79 -8.50
N GLU A 191 -22.48 -24.48 -9.24
CA GLU A 191 -23.77 -25.18 -9.24
C GLU A 191 -24.65 -25.02 -7.99
N TYR A 192 -24.16 -24.34 -6.94
CA TYR A 192 -24.94 -24.11 -5.71
C TYR A 192 -25.77 -22.82 -5.82
N ASP A 193 -26.83 -22.74 -5.01
CA ASP A 193 -27.77 -21.62 -4.95
C ASP A 193 -28.02 -21.14 -3.50
N ASP A 194 -27.05 -21.34 -2.62
CA ASP A 194 -27.15 -21.09 -1.19
C ASP A 194 -27.21 -19.61 -0.80
N THR A 195 -26.82 -18.71 -1.71
CA THR A 195 -26.90 -17.25 -1.51
C THR A 195 -28.15 -16.65 -2.15
N VAL A 196 -28.42 -17.04 -3.39
CA VAL A 196 -29.66 -16.72 -4.10
C VAL A 196 -30.19 -18.03 -4.66
N GLN A 197 -31.27 -18.52 -4.06
CA GLN A 197 -31.98 -19.71 -4.54
C GLN A 197 -32.42 -19.53 -5.98
N PHE A 198 -32.49 -20.64 -6.73
CA PHE A 198 -32.89 -20.60 -8.14
C PHE A 198 -34.22 -19.86 -8.34
N ARG A 199 -34.20 -18.91 -9.29
CA ARG A 199 -35.36 -18.13 -9.73
C ARG A 199 -35.42 -18.12 -11.24
N THR A 200 -36.64 -18.14 -11.78
CA THR A 200 -36.83 -18.02 -13.24
C THR A 200 -36.49 -16.61 -13.72
N ALA A 201 -35.74 -16.53 -14.82
CA ALA A 201 -35.53 -15.32 -15.63
C ALA A 201 -36.42 -15.30 -16.88
N GLY A 202 -37.29 -16.30 -17.06
CA GLY A 202 -38.07 -16.47 -18.29
C GLY A 202 -37.15 -16.61 -19.50
N LEU A 203 -37.41 -15.86 -20.56
CA LEU A 203 -36.62 -15.83 -21.80
C LEU A 203 -35.65 -14.63 -21.87
N SER A 204 -35.34 -13.99 -20.74
CA SER A 204 -34.33 -12.93 -20.70
C SER A 204 -32.95 -13.48 -21.08
N ASN A 205 -32.03 -12.62 -21.49
CA ASN A 205 -30.62 -12.94 -21.76
C ASN A 205 -29.66 -12.26 -20.77
N GLY A 206 -30.19 -11.61 -19.74
CA GLY A 206 -29.40 -11.01 -18.67
C GLY A 206 -30.25 -10.56 -17.50
N MET A 207 -29.59 -10.36 -16.35
CA MET A 207 -30.22 -9.98 -15.09
C MET A 207 -29.35 -9.02 -14.28
N VAL A 208 -30.01 -8.23 -13.44
CA VAL A 208 -29.38 -7.40 -12.42
C VAL A 208 -30.07 -7.71 -11.10
N LEU A 209 -29.28 -8.17 -10.13
CA LEU A 209 -29.76 -8.48 -8.79
C LEU A 209 -29.43 -7.33 -7.85
N HIS A 210 -30.47 -6.83 -7.18
CA HIS A 210 -30.34 -5.81 -6.14
C HIS A 210 -30.63 -6.43 -4.76
N ASN A 211 -30.05 -5.85 -3.71
CA ASN A 211 -30.29 -6.23 -2.32
C ASN A 211 -29.91 -7.70 -2.01
N VAL A 212 -28.91 -8.24 -2.71
CA VAL A 212 -28.34 -9.53 -2.34
C VAL A 212 -27.40 -9.32 -1.15
N THR A 213 -27.52 -10.17 -0.14
CA THR A 213 -26.68 -10.10 1.05
C THR A 213 -25.46 -11.00 0.87
N PHE A 214 -24.42 -10.45 0.25
CA PHE A 214 -23.12 -11.11 0.15
C PHE A 214 -22.31 -10.92 1.42
N ARG A 215 -21.42 -11.87 1.71
CA ARG A 215 -20.45 -11.77 2.80
C ARG A 215 -19.13 -11.23 2.22
N PRO A 216 -18.55 -10.16 2.79
CA PRO A 216 -17.27 -9.62 2.32
C PRO A 216 -16.16 -10.67 2.34
N GLY A 217 -15.32 -10.68 1.30
CA GLY A 217 -14.19 -11.60 1.14
C GLY A 217 -14.54 -13.03 0.71
N PHE A 218 -15.83 -13.35 0.52
CA PHE A 218 -16.25 -14.67 0.05
C PHE A 218 -16.28 -14.72 -1.49
N THR A 219 -15.94 -15.88 -2.03
CA THR A 219 -16.06 -16.20 -3.45
C THR A 219 -17.47 -16.66 -3.79
N TYR A 220 -17.99 -16.17 -4.91
CA TYR A 220 -19.33 -16.47 -5.42
C TYR A 220 -19.29 -16.83 -6.90
N TYR A 221 -20.32 -17.55 -7.32
CA TYR A 221 -20.54 -18.00 -8.70
C TYR A 221 -22.02 -17.78 -9.06
N VAL A 222 -22.27 -17.38 -10.31
CA VAL A 222 -23.62 -17.39 -10.87
C VAL A 222 -23.81 -18.70 -11.62
N THR A 223 -24.81 -19.48 -11.23
CA THR A 223 -25.21 -20.68 -11.95
C THR A 223 -26.45 -20.37 -12.77
N LEU A 224 -26.39 -20.61 -14.07
CA LEU A 224 -27.52 -20.51 -14.97
C LEU A 224 -27.95 -21.90 -15.43
N LYS A 225 -29.25 -22.18 -15.33
CA LYS A 225 -29.89 -23.38 -15.84
C LYS A 225 -30.80 -23.02 -17.01
N ALA A 226 -30.58 -23.64 -18.16
CA ALA A 226 -31.48 -23.52 -19.32
C ALA A 226 -32.31 -24.79 -19.43
N ALA A 227 -33.63 -24.65 -19.56
CA ALA A 227 -34.55 -25.78 -19.72
C ALA A 227 -35.35 -25.67 -21.01
N ASP A 228 -35.52 -26.79 -21.70
CA ASP A 228 -36.41 -26.93 -22.85
C ASP A 228 -37.88 -27.07 -22.40
N HIS A 229 -38.80 -27.25 -23.35
CA HIS A 229 -40.23 -27.44 -23.04
C HIS A 229 -40.56 -28.82 -22.47
N ASN A 230 -39.62 -29.78 -22.53
CA ASN A 230 -39.77 -31.14 -22.02
C ASN A 230 -39.21 -31.30 -20.60
N GLY A 231 -38.59 -30.25 -20.06
CA GLY A 231 -37.94 -30.24 -18.76
C GLY A 231 -36.51 -30.79 -18.77
N ASN A 232 -35.93 -31.09 -19.93
CA ASN A 232 -34.50 -31.36 -20.04
C ASN A 232 -33.75 -30.05 -19.77
N SER A 233 -32.67 -30.12 -19.00
CA SER A 233 -31.95 -28.91 -18.63
C SER A 233 -30.44 -29.11 -18.58
N ILE A 234 -29.72 -28.04 -18.90
CA ILE A 234 -28.27 -27.93 -18.75
C ILE A 234 -27.93 -26.77 -17.81
N GLN A 235 -26.85 -26.90 -17.06
CA GLN A 235 -26.31 -25.82 -16.22
C GLN A 235 -24.98 -25.31 -16.77
N SER A 236 -24.74 -24.01 -16.63
CA SER A 236 -23.46 -23.36 -16.87
C SER A 236 -23.14 -22.44 -15.70
N VAL A 237 -21.87 -22.29 -15.38
CA VAL A 237 -21.40 -21.52 -14.23
C VAL A 237 -20.51 -20.39 -14.74
N SER A 238 -20.65 -19.21 -14.15
CA SER A 238 -19.78 -18.06 -14.44
C SER A 238 -18.35 -18.28 -13.92
N GLU A 239 -17.44 -17.41 -14.35
CA GLU A 239 -16.20 -17.20 -13.62
C GLU A 239 -16.48 -16.80 -12.15
N GLN A 240 -15.49 -17.00 -11.29
CA GLN A 240 -15.61 -16.63 -9.88
C GLN A 240 -15.56 -15.11 -9.68
N PHE A 241 -16.24 -14.59 -8.65
CA PHE A 241 -16.03 -13.23 -8.16
C PHE A 241 -15.95 -13.17 -6.63
N ILE A 242 -15.18 -12.23 -6.10
CA ILE A 242 -15.09 -11.95 -4.67
C ILE A 242 -15.91 -10.69 -4.38
N TYR A 243 -16.74 -10.72 -3.33
CA TYR A 243 -17.48 -9.54 -2.91
C TYR A 243 -16.63 -8.69 -1.96
N ASP A 244 -16.34 -7.45 -2.35
CA ASP A 244 -15.55 -6.51 -1.57
C ASP A 244 -16.03 -5.07 -1.82
N THR A 245 -16.59 -4.46 -0.78
CA THR A 245 -17.14 -3.09 -0.83
C THR A 245 -16.39 -2.12 0.06
N THR A 246 -15.28 -2.55 0.64
CA THR A 246 -14.50 -1.78 1.61
C THR A 246 -13.15 -1.43 0.99
N PRO A 247 -12.74 -0.15 1.01
CA PRO A 247 -11.39 0.20 0.58
C PRO A 247 -10.34 -0.30 1.60
N PRO A 248 -9.05 -0.38 1.22
CA PRO A 248 -7.96 -0.75 2.13
C PRO A 248 -7.95 0.05 3.42
N GLU A 249 -7.61 -0.58 4.54
CA GLU A 249 -7.40 0.10 5.82
C GLU A 249 -5.92 0.45 6.02
N ILE A 250 -5.67 1.66 6.53
CA ILE A 250 -4.33 2.20 6.82
C ILE A 250 -4.42 2.90 8.17
N ASP A 251 -3.55 2.57 9.13
CA ASP A 251 -3.54 3.24 10.44
C ASP A 251 -2.79 4.58 10.35
N ASN A 252 -1.49 4.53 10.02
CA ASN A 252 -0.67 5.73 9.94
C ASN A 252 0.52 5.57 8.97
N VAL A 253 1.02 6.72 8.50
CA VAL A 253 2.24 6.82 7.69
C VAL A 253 3.30 7.56 8.50
N LEU A 254 4.45 6.93 8.68
CA LEU A 254 5.60 7.49 9.40
C LEU A 254 6.71 7.84 8.42
N VAL A 255 7.31 9.01 8.61
CA VAL A 255 8.56 9.38 7.95
C VAL A 255 9.72 8.92 8.82
N GLY A 256 10.65 8.14 8.27
CA GLY A 256 11.76 7.53 8.98
C GLY A 256 11.53 6.04 9.25
N THR A 257 11.48 5.66 10.53
CA THR A 257 11.50 4.23 10.93
C THR A 257 10.13 3.71 11.32
N ALA A 258 9.99 2.38 11.41
CA ALA A 258 8.76 1.69 11.77
C ALA A 258 8.11 2.11 13.10
N ARG A 259 8.86 2.76 13.99
CA ARG A 259 8.44 3.04 15.37
C ARG A 259 8.48 4.52 15.72
N VAL A 260 9.14 5.33 14.90
CA VAL A 260 9.45 6.71 15.24
C VAL A 260 9.33 7.56 13.99
N HIS A 261 8.38 8.50 14.04
CA HIS A 261 8.29 9.61 13.10
C HIS A 261 9.46 10.56 13.30
N GLN A 262 10.21 10.81 12.23
CA GLN A 262 11.34 11.70 12.21
C GLN A 262 10.92 13.05 11.59
N TYR A 263 10.78 14.05 12.45
CA TYR A 263 10.37 15.41 12.04
C TYR A 263 11.43 16.18 11.24
N PHE A 264 12.66 15.69 11.15
CA PHE A 264 13.74 16.33 10.39
C PHE A 264 14.41 15.31 9.47
N GLN A 265 14.57 15.68 8.20
CA GLN A 265 15.15 14.83 7.17
C GLN A 265 16.23 15.57 6.38
N SER A 266 17.33 14.90 6.07
CA SER A 266 18.44 15.44 5.27
C SER A 266 18.78 14.58 4.05
N GLY A 267 18.18 13.40 3.94
CA GLY A 267 18.49 12.43 2.88
C GLY A 267 18.00 12.88 1.51
N LYS A 268 18.65 12.41 0.45
CA LYS A 268 18.11 12.54 -0.92
C LYS A 268 16.93 11.59 -1.16
N SER A 269 16.90 10.49 -0.42
CA SER A 269 15.74 9.64 -0.26
C SER A 269 15.13 9.84 1.13
N ILE A 270 13.80 9.78 1.19
CA ILE A 270 13.04 9.85 2.43
C ILE A 270 12.49 8.46 2.73
N GLN A 271 12.96 7.87 3.82
CA GLN A 271 12.44 6.60 4.29
C GLN A 271 11.02 6.78 4.80
N ILE A 272 10.13 5.85 4.46
CA ILE A 272 8.74 5.85 4.91
C ILE A 272 8.35 4.48 5.46
N HIS A 273 7.40 4.48 6.38
CA HIS A 273 6.76 3.27 6.87
C HIS A 273 5.25 3.46 6.92
N ILE A 274 4.52 2.50 6.32
CA ILE A 274 3.06 2.43 6.35
C ILE A 274 2.67 1.36 7.37
N SER A 275 1.98 1.77 8.42
CA SER A 275 1.59 0.89 9.52
C SER A 275 0.19 0.32 9.31
N ASP A 276 0.04 -0.96 9.66
CA ASP A 276 -1.21 -1.73 9.62
C ASP A 276 -1.99 -1.64 8.30
N LEU A 277 -1.28 -1.58 7.17
CA LEU A 277 -1.90 -1.63 5.85
C LEU A 277 -2.42 -3.05 5.56
N HIS A 278 -3.74 -3.18 5.39
CA HIS A 278 -4.39 -4.44 5.05
C HIS A 278 -5.74 -4.25 4.35
N ASP A 279 -6.12 -5.26 3.60
CA ASP A 279 -7.45 -5.42 2.99
C ASP A 279 -7.76 -6.93 3.09
N GLY A 280 -8.77 -7.28 3.87
CA GLY A 280 -9.04 -8.67 4.23
C GLY A 280 -9.85 -9.41 3.17
N GLU A 281 -10.46 -8.68 2.26
CA GLU A 281 -11.45 -9.13 1.31
C GLU A 281 -10.85 -9.44 -0.06
N SER A 282 -10.19 -8.46 -0.70
CA SER A 282 -9.58 -8.59 -2.02
C SER A 282 -8.05 -8.42 -2.01
N GLY A 283 -7.49 -7.95 -0.90
CA GLY A 283 -6.05 -7.71 -0.75
C GLY A 283 -5.57 -6.48 -1.52
N ILE A 284 -4.35 -6.06 -1.22
CA ILE A 284 -3.75 -4.84 -1.80
C ILE A 284 -3.26 -5.11 -3.21
N LYS A 285 -3.63 -4.24 -4.15
CA LYS A 285 -3.23 -4.30 -5.56
C LYS A 285 -2.04 -3.40 -5.84
N ASN A 286 -2.11 -2.13 -5.49
CA ASN A 286 -1.02 -1.17 -5.67
C ASN A 286 -0.91 -0.22 -4.46
N ILE A 287 0.28 0.33 -4.27
CA ILE A 287 0.58 1.34 -3.25
C ILE A 287 1.35 2.43 -3.96
N LEU A 288 0.83 3.66 -3.94
CA LEU A 288 1.47 4.83 -4.51
C LEU A 288 1.88 5.77 -3.39
N ALA A 289 3.11 6.28 -3.42
CA ALA A 289 3.60 7.25 -2.44
C ALA A 289 4.25 8.46 -3.12
N GLY A 290 4.07 9.63 -2.51
CA GLY A 290 4.59 10.91 -3.00
C GLY A 290 4.78 11.92 -1.87
N ILE A 291 5.35 13.08 -2.20
CA ILE A 291 5.66 14.14 -1.23
C ILE A 291 4.97 15.44 -1.65
N GLY A 292 4.30 16.04 -0.68
CA GLY A 292 3.53 17.26 -0.82
C GLY A 292 4.03 18.40 0.06
N THR A 293 3.87 19.65 -0.41
CA THR A 293 3.96 20.82 0.47
C THR A 293 2.68 21.01 1.31
N THR A 294 1.59 20.34 0.92
CA THR A 294 0.32 20.29 1.65
C THR A 294 -0.18 18.85 1.77
N MET A 295 -1.14 18.59 2.66
CA MET A 295 -1.71 17.25 2.87
C MET A 295 -2.50 16.68 1.67
N ASN A 296 -2.81 17.51 0.67
CA ASN A 296 -3.69 17.13 -0.45
C ASN A 296 -2.98 17.11 -1.81
N THR A 297 -1.74 17.57 -1.88
CA THR A 297 -1.00 17.75 -3.14
C THR A 297 0.30 16.98 -3.10
N THR A 298 0.70 16.37 -4.20
CA THR A 298 2.03 15.75 -4.37
C THR A 298 2.86 16.57 -5.34
N ASP A 299 3.07 17.84 -4.99
CA ASP A 299 3.71 18.86 -5.82
C ASP A 299 5.24 18.87 -5.71
N ALA A 300 5.80 18.30 -4.64
CA ALA A 300 7.25 18.19 -4.46
C ALA A 300 7.79 16.91 -5.12
N VAL A 301 7.13 15.78 -4.89
CA VAL A 301 7.42 14.49 -5.53
C VAL A 301 6.09 13.85 -5.92
N GLU A 302 5.91 13.60 -7.21
CA GLU A 302 4.71 12.95 -7.75
C GLU A 302 4.54 11.53 -7.18
N LEU A 303 3.29 11.06 -7.11
CA LEU A 303 2.95 9.69 -6.70
C LEU A 303 3.66 8.67 -7.59
N LYS A 304 4.37 7.74 -6.98
CA LYS A 304 5.00 6.60 -7.64
C LYS A 304 4.65 5.32 -6.92
N GLU A 305 4.57 4.24 -7.68
CA GLU A 305 4.34 2.90 -7.14
C GLU A 305 5.52 2.45 -6.28
N ILE A 306 5.21 1.85 -5.13
CA ILE A 306 6.18 1.36 -4.15
C ILE A 306 5.93 -0.10 -3.79
N ASP A 307 7.01 -0.81 -3.46
CA ASP A 307 6.97 -2.24 -3.15
C ASP A 307 6.82 -2.47 -1.64
N GLY A 308 5.58 -2.37 -1.16
CA GLY A 308 5.19 -2.75 0.20
C GLY A 308 5.15 -1.62 1.23
N GLN A 309 5.20 -1.99 2.51
CA GLN A 309 4.98 -1.09 3.65
C GLN A 309 6.22 -0.30 4.09
N PHE A 310 7.38 -0.59 3.52
CA PHE A 310 8.67 0.03 3.84
C PHE A 310 9.37 0.41 2.56
N GLU A 311 9.55 1.70 2.31
CA GLU A 311 10.17 2.17 1.06
C GLU A 311 10.99 3.44 1.32
N GLU A 312 11.88 3.75 0.38
CA GLU A 312 12.58 5.03 0.29
C GLU A 312 12.11 5.83 -0.93
N ILE A 313 11.51 7.00 -0.70
CA ILE A 313 11.08 7.89 -1.78
C ILE A 313 12.25 8.75 -2.23
N ASP A 314 12.70 8.58 -3.48
CA ASP A 314 13.71 9.47 -4.07
C ASP A 314 13.13 10.86 -4.37
N THR A 315 13.68 11.87 -3.70
CA THR A 315 13.25 13.26 -3.84
C THR A 315 13.73 13.93 -5.11
N ASN A 316 14.73 13.37 -5.80
CA ASN A 316 15.38 13.96 -6.97
C ASN A 316 15.89 15.41 -6.76
N GLY A 317 16.12 15.81 -5.49
CA GLY A 317 16.54 17.17 -5.16
C GLY A 317 15.43 18.23 -5.25
N ASN A 318 14.16 17.82 -5.23
CA ASN A 318 13.02 18.74 -5.31
C ASN A 318 12.67 19.39 -3.96
N LEU A 319 13.27 18.94 -2.85
CA LEU A 319 13.00 19.49 -1.53
C LEU A 319 13.88 20.71 -1.25
N VAL A 320 13.32 21.68 -0.53
CA VAL A 320 13.99 22.94 -0.17
C VAL A 320 14.21 22.97 1.33
N ASP A 321 15.42 23.37 1.76
CA ASP A 321 15.76 23.49 3.17
C ASP A 321 14.78 24.42 3.92
N GLY A 322 14.48 24.05 5.17
CA GLY A 322 13.57 24.76 6.07
C GLY A 322 12.08 24.62 5.76
N HIS A 323 11.71 23.99 4.63
CA HIS A 323 10.31 23.81 4.26
C HIS A 323 9.69 22.57 4.92
N LEU A 324 8.40 22.69 5.25
CA LEU A 324 7.60 21.56 5.73
C LEU A 324 7.03 20.76 4.55
N TYR A 325 6.99 19.45 4.73
CA TYR A 325 6.48 18.49 3.75
C TYR A 325 5.66 17.39 4.44
N PHE A 326 4.84 16.72 3.64
CA PHE A 326 4.02 15.59 4.02
C PHE A 326 4.26 14.44 3.06
N VAL A 327 4.28 13.20 3.56
CA VAL A 327 4.21 12.01 2.71
C VAL A 327 2.74 11.65 2.54
N ILE A 328 2.33 11.44 1.29
CA ILE A 328 0.98 11.04 0.91
C ILE A 328 1.06 9.65 0.31
N VAL A 329 0.19 8.76 0.78
CA VAL A 329 0.10 7.37 0.32
C VAL A 329 -1.32 7.10 -0.15
N ASP A 330 -1.45 6.68 -1.41
CA ASP A 330 -2.69 6.19 -2.02
C ASP A 330 -2.60 4.69 -2.21
N VAL A 331 -3.63 3.95 -1.83
CA VAL A 331 -3.64 2.49 -1.90
C VAL A 331 -4.91 2.03 -2.59
N GLU A 332 -4.79 1.11 -3.55
CA GLU A 332 -5.92 0.47 -4.24
C GLU A 332 -5.95 -1.03 -3.89
N ASN A 333 -7.14 -1.58 -3.65
CA ASN A 333 -7.33 -3.03 -3.56
C ASN A 333 -7.67 -3.65 -4.94
N HIS A 334 -7.80 -4.97 -5.01
CA HIS A 334 -8.12 -5.64 -6.26
C HIS A 334 -9.57 -5.40 -6.73
N ALA A 335 -10.45 -4.98 -5.83
CA ALA A 335 -11.82 -4.55 -6.13
C ALA A 335 -11.92 -3.12 -6.69
N GLY A 336 -10.78 -2.42 -6.86
CA GLY A 336 -10.69 -1.08 -7.43
C GLY A 336 -11.08 0.05 -6.48
N LEU A 337 -11.18 -0.24 -5.17
CA LEU A 337 -11.45 0.75 -4.14
C LEU A 337 -10.14 1.32 -3.61
N SER A 338 -10.15 2.63 -3.28
CA SER A 338 -8.94 3.33 -2.86
C SER A 338 -9.07 4.04 -1.52
N SER A 339 -7.98 4.03 -0.76
CA SER A 339 -7.78 4.79 0.48
C SER A 339 -6.58 5.71 0.38
N ARG A 340 -6.61 6.82 1.13
CA ARG A 340 -5.51 7.78 1.21
C ARG A 340 -5.11 7.98 2.67
N ALA A 341 -3.81 7.91 2.94
CA ALA A 341 -3.21 8.26 4.21
C ALA A 341 -2.13 9.33 4.05
N VAL A 342 -1.95 10.14 5.09
CA VAL A 342 -0.99 11.24 5.10
C VAL A 342 -0.18 11.17 6.38
N SER A 343 1.14 11.36 6.29
CA SER A 343 2.01 11.40 7.45
C SER A 343 1.84 12.69 8.26
N ASP A 344 2.36 12.70 9.48
CA ASP A 344 2.72 13.95 10.13
C ASP A 344 3.76 14.71 9.28
N TYR A 345 3.85 16.03 9.49
CA TYR A 345 4.82 16.84 8.76
C TYR A 345 6.27 16.47 9.11
N PHE A 346 7.18 16.72 8.16
CA PHE A 346 8.62 16.75 8.40
C PHE A 346 9.23 18.01 7.79
N ILE A 347 10.36 18.45 8.32
CA ILE A 347 11.13 19.59 7.82
C ILE A 347 12.36 19.04 7.10
N TYR A 348 12.59 19.51 5.89
CA TYR A 348 13.80 19.18 5.14
C TYR A 348 14.95 20.11 5.53
N ASP A 349 16.12 19.56 5.85
CA ASP A 349 17.34 20.29 6.16
C ASP A 349 18.56 19.48 5.71
N SER A 350 19.13 19.89 4.58
CA SER A 350 20.33 19.30 4.00
C SER A 350 21.63 19.99 4.43
N SER A 351 21.55 20.99 5.32
CA SER A 351 22.68 21.81 5.73
C SER A 351 23.25 21.37 7.09
N PRO A 352 24.57 21.17 7.23
CA PRO A 352 25.15 20.96 8.55
C PRO A 352 25.15 22.26 9.37
N PRO A 353 25.17 22.18 10.71
CA PRO A 353 25.17 23.37 11.54
C PRO A 353 26.33 24.32 11.24
N HIS A 354 26.07 25.62 11.38
CA HIS A 354 27.11 26.63 11.27
C HIS A 354 27.99 26.63 12.52
N GLY A 355 29.29 26.40 12.32
CA GLY A 355 30.24 26.21 13.40
C GLY A 355 30.79 27.50 14.00
N GLY A 356 30.74 27.61 15.33
CA GLY A 356 31.38 28.68 16.08
C GLY A 356 32.91 28.56 16.15
N ILE A 357 33.55 29.50 16.84
CA ILE A 357 34.99 29.50 17.12
C ILE A 357 35.25 28.62 18.35
N VAL A 358 36.26 27.75 18.29
CA VAL A 358 36.72 26.93 19.43
C VAL A 358 38.03 27.54 19.96
N ARG A 359 38.14 27.67 21.27
CA ARG A 359 39.27 28.26 22.00
C ARG A 359 39.73 27.30 23.10
N ASP A 360 41.02 27.26 23.38
CA ASP A 360 41.68 26.35 24.33
C ASP A 360 42.14 27.04 25.64
N GLY A 361 41.62 28.23 25.92
CA GLY A 361 41.90 28.96 27.15
C GLY A 361 41.04 28.55 28.35
N SER A 362 41.33 29.19 29.48
CA SER A 362 40.66 28.93 30.76
C SER A 362 39.23 29.49 30.86
N ASN A 363 38.83 30.36 29.93
CA ASN A 363 37.51 31.01 29.87
C ASN A 363 37.11 31.36 28.43
N ASP A 364 35.85 31.74 28.22
CA ASP A 364 35.21 32.00 26.92
C ASP A 364 35.94 32.99 25.99
N SER A 365 36.72 33.91 26.58
CA SER A 365 37.43 34.97 25.86
C SER A 365 38.92 34.68 25.66
N MET A 366 39.45 33.68 26.35
CA MET A 366 40.87 33.37 26.37
C MET A 366 41.19 32.31 25.33
N ASP A 367 42.21 32.59 24.52
CA ASP A 367 42.79 31.68 23.55
C ASP A 367 44.24 31.46 23.97
N ALA A 368 44.58 30.27 24.45
CA ALA A 368 45.80 30.04 25.20
C ALA A 368 46.86 29.35 24.34
N THR A 369 48.00 30.02 24.15
CA THR A 369 49.14 29.40 23.47
C THR A 369 49.90 28.42 24.38
N PHE A 370 50.00 28.73 25.67
CA PHE A 370 50.73 27.93 26.66
C PHE A 370 49.94 27.75 27.95
N VAL A 371 50.02 26.55 28.56
CA VAL A 371 49.43 26.26 29.87
C VAL A 371 50.39 25.51 30.77
N ALA A 372 50.39 25.85 32.06
CA ALA A 372 51.24 25.21 33.05
C ALA A 372 50.72 23.87 33.58
N ASN A 373 49.40 23.67 33.51
CA ASN A 373 48.75 22.49 34.08
C ASN A 373 48.65 21.37 33.04
N SER A 374 49.24 20.22 33.33
CA SER A 374 49.19 19.03 32.48
C SER A 374 48.05 18.06 32.81
N SER A 375 47.31 18.30 33.90
CA SER A 375 46.26 17.40 34.40
C SER A 375 44.85 17.77 33.94
N SER A 376 44.66 18.97 33.42
CA SER A 376 43.38 19.44 32.90
C SER A 376 43.58 20.46 31.79
N LEU A 377 42.96 20.21 30.64
CA LEU A 377 42.83 21.16 29.55
C LEU A 377 41.36 21.58 29.45
N THR A 378 41.13 22.84 29.08
CA THR A 378 39.78 23.39 28.92
C THR A 378 39.61 23.88 27.50
N CYS A 379 38.44 23.65 26.92
CA CYS A 379 38.06 24.25 25.66
C CYS A 379 36.70 24.93 25.80
N HIS A 380 36.59 26.13 25.24
CA HIS A 380 35.36 26.91 25.19
C HIS A 380 35.03 27.17 23.73
N TRP A 381 33.75 27.24 23.41
CA TRP A 381 33.34 27.50 22.04
C TRP A 381 32.19 28.49 21.97
N GLY A 382 32.19 29.29 20.90
CA GLY A 382 31.10 30.19 20.58
C GLY A 382 29.84 29.44 20.14
N GLU A 383 28.75 30.17 19.94
CA GLU A 383 27.48 29.58 19.53
C GLU A 383 27.61 28.83 18.20
N PHE A 384 27.18 27.58 18.20
CA PHE A 384 26.82 26.85 17.00
C PHE A 384 25.32 27.01 16.82
N TYR A 385 24.91 27.25 15.58
CA TYR A 385 23.50 27.39 15.29
C TYR A 385 23.16 26.72 13.97
N ASP A 386 21.89 26.36 13.87
CA ASP A 386 21.29 25.76 12.71
C ASP A 386 19.91 26.41 12.56
N HIS A 387 19.63 26.93 11.37
CA HIS A 387 18.41 27.71 11.15
C HIS A 387 17.18 26.82 11.11
N ASP A 388 17.28 25.64 10.51
CA ASP A 388 16.15 24.84 10.05
C ASP A 388 15.81 23.69 11.01
N SER A 389 16.82 22.97 11.53
CA SER A 389 16.62 21.84 12.44
C SER A 389 17.09 22.06 13.88
N LYS A 390 17.80 23.15 14.16
CA LYS A 390 18.38 23.48 15.48
C LYS A 390 19.44 22.47 15.93
N MET A 391 20.20 22.87 16.96
CA MET A 391 21.23 22.02 17.55
C MET A 391 20.62 20.85 18.33
N LYS A 392 21.20 19.65 18.16
CA LYS A 392 20.82 18.43 18.88
C LYS A 392 21.84 18.07 19.96
N SER A 393 23.13 18.06 19.63
CA SER A 393 24.17 17.60 20.54
C SER A 393 25.55 18.14 20.21
N TYR A 394 26.42 18.18 21.23
CA TYR A 394 27.85 18.45 21.12
C TYR A 394 28.63 17.28 21.70
N SER A 395 29.71 16.89 21.03
CA SER A 395 30.69 15.92 21.52
C SER A 395 32.07 16.57 21.47
N VAL A 396 32.85 16.39 22.54
CA VAL A 396 34.18 16.98 22.68
C VAL A 396 35.23 15.87 22.63
N ALA A 397 36.32 16.12 21.90
CA ALA A 397 37.48 15.25 21.87
C ALA A 397 38.77 16.06 22.01
N LEU A 398 39.83 15.41 22.45
CA LEU A 398 41.18 15.97 22.53
C LEU A 398 42.06 15.23 21.53
N SER A 399 42.77 15.98 20.70
CA SER A 399 43.76 15.47 19.76
C SER A 399 45.14 16.07 20.03
N THR A 400 46.17 15.47 19.48
CA THR A 400 47.54 16.01 19.48
C THR A 400 48.02 16.16 18.05
N GLU A 401 48.64 17.29 17.74
CA GLU A 401 49.34 17.54 16.48
C GLU A 401 50.83 17.75 16.76
N ASP A 402 51.68 17.49 15.76
CA ASP A 402 53.11 17.78 15.86
C ASP A 402 53.31 19.28 16.10
N GLY A 403 54.02 19.62 17.18
CA GLY A 403 54.40 20.99 17.46
C GLY A 403 55.36 21.55 16.38
N PRO A 404 55.59 22.87 16.36
CA PRO A 404 56.58 23.45 15.46
C PRO A 404 57.93 22.72 15.60
N SER A 405 58.41 22.20 14.47
CA SER A 405 59.45 21.18 14.18
C SER A 405 60.78 21.15 14.98
N ASP A 406 61.00 21.97 16.02
CA ASP A 406 62.31 22.10 16.67
C ASP A 406 62.32 21.75 18.17
N ARG A 407 61.19 21.35 18.75
CA ARG A 407 61.11 20.83 20.13
C ARG A 407 60.11 19.68 20.18
N TYR A 408 60.41 18.64 20.96
CA TYR A 408 59.57 17.48 21.22
C TYR A 408 58.29 17.81 22.03
N ASP A 409 57.60 18.90 21.68
CA ASP A 409 56.37 19.37 22.30
C ASP A 409 55.18 18.99 21.41
N PHE A 410 54.13 18.44 22.02
CA PHE A 410 52.85 18.20 21.35
C PHE A 410 51.96 19.43 21.49
N THR A 411 51.30 19.82 20.40
CA THR A 411 50.22 20.79 20.44
C THR A 411 48.92 20.04 20.71
N TYR A 412 48.26 20.35 21.82
CA TYR A 412 46.99 19.76 22.19
C TYR A 412 45.84 20.56 21.58
N VAL A 413 44.98 19.90 20.81
CA VAL A 413 43.88 20.54 20.06
C VAL A 413 42.54 20.04 20.58
N GLY A 414 41.66 20.95 20.97
CA GLY A 414 40.28 20.65 21.32
C GLY A 414 39.41 20.52 20.07
N LEU A 415 38.66 19.45 19.95
CA LEU A 415 37.74 19.18 18.84
C LEU A 415 36.29 19.19 19.33
N ILE A 416 35.44 19.94 18.64
CA ILE A 416 33.99 20.01 18.90
C ILE A 416 33.26 19.45 17.68
N LEU A 417 32.59 18.31 17.84
CA LEU A 417 31.63 17.75 16.90
C LEU A 417 30.24 18.24 17.31
N ALA A 418 29.62 19.05 16.47
CA ALA A 418 28.28 19.60 16.70
C ALA A 418 27.31 19.04 15.67
N CYS A 419 26.18 18.49 16.11
CA CYS A 419 25.18 17.87 15.23
C CYS A 419 23.80 18.55 15.40
N ASN A 420 23.08 18.72 14.28
CA ASN A 420 21.72 19.26 14.25
C ASN A 420 20.66 18.16 14.40
N LYS A 421 19.36 18.51 14.42
CA LYS A 421 18.29 17.51 14.57
C LYS A 421 18.04 16.69 13.29
N ALA A 422 18.45 17.18 12.13
CA ALA A 422 18.47 16.42 10.88
C ALA A 422 19.59 15.36 10.84
N GLY A 423 20.51 15.35 11.81
CA GLY A 423 21.57 14.36 11.94
C GLY A 423 22.87 14.72 11.21
N LEU A 424 22.96 15.93 10.66
CA LEU A 424 24.15 16.46 10.02
C LEU A 424 25.08 17.07 11.07
N CYS A 425 26.39 16.90 10.88
CA CYS A 425 27.39 17.33 11.86
C CYS A 425 28.54 18.12 11.24
N VAL A 426 29.12 19.02 12.03
CA VAL A 426 30.35 19.77 11.70
C VAL A 426 31.39 19.57 12.80
N ILE A 427 32.66 19.52 12.43
CA ILE A 427 33.79 19.51 13.37
C ILE A 427 34.50 20.86 13.32
N LYS A 428 34.79 21.43 14.49
CA LYS A 428 35.65 22.60 14.65
C LYS A 428 36.76 22.29 15.65
N SER A 429 37.95 22.85 15.40
CA SER A 429 39.13 22.68 16.24
C SER A 429 39.59 24.01 16.85
N SER A 430 40.23 23.97 18.01
CA SER A 430 41.04 25.09 18.50
C SER A 430 42.32 25.24 17.66
N ASN A 431 43.05 26.34 17.85
CA ASN A 431 44.40 26.54 17.31
C ASN A 431 45.48 25.77 18.08
N GLY A 432 45.18 25.31 19.28
CA GLY A 432 45.98 24.35 20.02
C GLY A 432 46.88 25.00 21.08
N VAL A 433 47.14 24.24 22.14
CA VAL A 433 47.89 24.69 23.31
C VAL A 433 49.09 23.79 23.59
N ILE A 434 50.21 24.41 23.99
CA ILE A 434 51.42 23.71 24.40
C ILE A 434 51.51 23.67 25.94
N ILE A 435 51.82 22.51 26.50
CA ILE A 435 51.96 22.34 27.95
C ILE A 435 53.39 22.67 28.38
N ASP A 436 53.58 23.80 29.07
CA ASP A 436 54.85 24.17 29.72
C ASP A 436 54.72 24.16 31.24
N SER A 437 55.10 23.03 31.82
CA SER A 437 55.13 22.81 33.27
C SER A 437 56.42 23.28 33.94
N SER A 438 57.38 23.81 33.17
CA SER A 438 58.69 24.22 33.66
C SER A 438 58.68 25.66 34.14
N LYS A 439 59.36 25.94 35.25
CA LYS A 439 59.56 27.34 35.70
C LYS A 439 60.74 27.94 34.92
N PRO A 440 60.78 29.27 34.72
CA PRO A 440 61.94 29.94 34.14
C PRO A 440 63.25 29.54 34.83
N VAL A 441 64.32 29.41 34.05
CA VAL A 441 65.68 29.31 34.57
C VAL A 441 66.06 30.66 35.19
N VAL A 442 66.55 30.59 36.42
CA VAL A 442 66.92 31.77 37.21
C VAL A 442 68.20 32.39 36.63
N GLY A 443 68.17 33.70 36.38
CA GLY A 443 69.31 34.44 35.84
C GLY A 443 70.27 34.92 36.92
N ARG A 444 70.82 36.12 36.70
CA ARG A 444 71.62 36.93 37.63
C ARG A 444 71.02 38.32 37.74
N VAL A 445 70.89 38.82 38.96
CA VAL A 445 70.55 40.23 39.25
C VAL A 445 71.82 40.96 39.68
N HIS A 446 71.93 42.24 39.35
CA HIS A 446 72.98 43.18 39.77
C HIS A 446 72.36 44.50 40.21
N VAL A 447 73.09 45.26 41.04
CA VAL A 447 72.71 46.61 41.45
C VAL A 447 73.68 47.61 40.86
N GLY A 448 73.11 48.70 40.36
CA GLY A 448 73.75 49.68 39.50
C GLY A 448 73.66 49.29 38.03
N MET A 449 73.81 50.28 37.15
CA MET A 449 73.86 50.10 35.68
C MET A 449 75.26 49.74 35.16
N THR A 450 76.19 49.38 36.04
CA THR A 450 77.56 49.00 35.66
C THR A 450 77.70 47.50 35.45
N SER A 451 78.72 47.07 34.70
CA SER A 451 78.99 45.65 34.42
C SER A 451 79.40 44.82 35.66
N LYS A 452 79.58 45.46 36.82
CA LYS A 452 79.84 44.82 38.12
C LYS A 452 78.72 45.17 39.11
N HIS A 453 78.35 44.19 39.93
CA HIS A 453 77.43 44.38 41.04
C HIS A 453 78.01 45.36 42.07
N SER A 454 77.21 46.35 42.47
CA SER A 454 77.56 47.24 43.59
C SER A 454 77.06 46.65 44.91
N ASN A 455 77.96 46.48 45.89
CA ASN A 455 77.61 46.04 47.25
C ASN A 455 77.04 47.19 48.10
N PHE A 456 77.23 48.44 47.67
CA PHE A 456 76.80 49.64 48.38
C PHE A 456 76.06 50.58 47.44
N ILE A 457 75.05 51.27 47.97
CA ILE A 457 74.35 52.35 47.25
C ILE A 457 74.70 53.68 47.91
N SER A 458 74.89 54.73 47.12
CA SER A 458 75.28 56.06 47.63
C SER A 458 74.10 57.02 47.84
N SER A 459 72.88 56.57 47.50
CA SER A 459 71.67 57.37 47.53
C SER A 459 70.56 56.63 48.26
N GLN A 460 69.80 57.38 49.09
CA GLN A 460 68.60 56.87 49.74
C GLN A 460 67.33 57.09 48.91
N SER A 461 67.41 57.92 47.85
CA SER A 461 66.26 58.35 47.05
C SER A 461 66.06 57.56 45.77
N TYR A 462 67.06 56.80 45.34
CA TYR A 462 66.95 55.94 44.16
C TYR A 462 67.90 54.74 44.23
N VAL A 463 67.51 53.66 43.55
CA VAL A 463 68.32 52.45 43.35
C VAL A 463 68.09 51.94 41.93
N GLU A 464 69.15 51.49 41.28
CA GLU A 464 69.10 50.91 39.95
C GLU A 464 69.42 49.43 40.02
N ALA A 465 68.67 48.62 39.28
CA ALA A 465 68.88 47.19 39.19
C ALA A 465 68.89 46.75 37.73
N GLN A 466 69.74 45.76 37.41
CA GLN A 466 69.82 45.12 36.10
C GLN A 466 69.86 43.61 36.29
N TRP A 467 69.28 42.85 35.37
CA TRP A 467 69.30 41.39 35.39
C TRP A 467 69.51 40.79 34.01
N PHE A 468 70.03 39.56 33.97
CA PHE A 468 70.43 38.90 32.73
C PHE A 468 70.44 37.38 32.91
N GLY A 469 70.31 36.63 31.81
CA GLY A 469 70.38 35.16 31.82
C GLY A 469 69.13 34.46 32.37
N PHE A 470 68.04 35.20 32.62
CA PHE A 470 66.74 34.58 32.81
C PHE A 470 66.22 34.08 31.47
N GLU A 471 65.90 32.81 31.40
CA GLU A 471 65.42 32.17 30.18
C GLU A 471 64.40 31.10 30.54
N ASP A 472 63.34 31.02 29.76
CA ASP A 472 62.45 29.87 29.79
C ASP A 472 62.55 29.22 28.42
N PRO A 473 63.14 28.03 28.32
CA PRO A 473 63.29 27.39 27.03
C PRO A 473 61.92 27.22 26.37
N GLN A 474 60.94 26.60 27.03
CA GLN A 474 59.74 26.06 26.39
C GLN A 474 58.75 27.13 25.92
N SER A 475 58.38 28.08 26.78
CA SER A 475 57.41 29.14 26.46
C SER A 475 58.03 30.54 26.40
N GLY A 476 59.27 30.73 26.88
CA GLY A 476 59.93 32.04 26.89
C GLY A 476 59.42 32.96 28.00
N ILE A 477 60.14 34.06 28.25
CA ILE A 477 59.77 35.03 29.28
C ILE A 477 58.65 35.96 28.80
N GLN A 478 57.58 36.05 29.59
CA GLN A 478 56.48 36.98 29.40
C GLN A 478 56.84 38.37 29.95
N HIS A 479 57.21 38.44 31.24
CA HIS A 479 57.60 39.68 31.92
C HIS A 479 58.44 39.42 33.17
N TYR A 480 58.99 40.48 33.77
CA TYR A 480 59.71 40.46 35.03
C TYR A 480 59.03 41.36 36.07
N ASP A 481 58.90 40.85 37.28
CA ASP A 481 58.51 41.60 38.47
C ASP A 481 59.75 41.91 39.33
N VAL A 482 59.91 43.16 39.77
CA VAL A 482 61.04 43.57 40.64
C VAL A 482 60.56 44.23 41.93
N CYS A 483 61.21 43.93 43.06
CA CYS A 483 60.88 44.47 44.38
C CYS A 483 62.13 44.78 45.22
N ILE A 484 61.94 45.53 46.33
CA ILE A 484 62.99 45.78 47.34
C ILE A 484 62.47 45.38 48.73
N GLY A 485 63.29 44.68 49.50
CA GLY A 485 63.04 44.40 50.91
C GLY A 485 64.27 44.51 51.80
N LYS A 486 64.05 44.43 53.12
CA LYS A 486 65.12 44.46 54.15
C LYS A 486 65.74 43.10 54.42
N GLN A 487 65.05 42.03 54.07
CA GLN A 487 65.45 40.66 54.38
C GLN A 487 65.14 39.73 53.22
N SER A 488 65.84 38.59 53.18
CA SER A 488 65.63 37.56 52.17
C SER A 488 64.16 37.10 52.13
N GLY A 489 63.59 37.07 50.94
CA GLY A 489 62.18 36.68 50.72
C GLY A 489 61.15 37.79 50.97
N MET A 490 61.54 38.94 51.53
CA MET A 490 60.63 40.06 51.80
C MET A 490 60.69 41.13 50.69
N CYS A 491 59.56 41.78 50.45
CA CYS A 491 59.42 42.95 49.55
C CYS A 491 58.76 44.11 50.32
N ASP A 492 59.27 44.42 51.52
CA ASP A 492 58.65 45.31 52.50
C ASP A 492 58.99 46.80 52.32
N ILE A 493 59.92 47.14 51.42
CA ILE A 493 60.27 48.53 51.09
C ILE A 493 59.54 48.95 49.81
N VAL A 494 59.65 48.13 48.77
CA VAL A 494 58.92 48.32 47.51
C VAL A 494 58.28 46.99 47.15
N ALA A 495 56.96 46.98 47.04
CA ALA A 495 56.21 45.84 46.51
C ALA A 495 56.59 45.56 45.05
N TYR A 496 56.31 44.35 44.56
CA TYR A 496 56.60 43.99 43.17
C TYR A 496 56.01 44.99 42.19
N ARG A 497 56.82 45.35 41.19
CA ARG A 497 56.41 46.14 40.03
C ARG A 497 56.70 45.35 38.78
N ASP A 498 55.71 45.28 37.91
CA ASP A 498 55.87 44.74 36.56
C ASP A 498 56.75 45.68 35.74
N THR A 499 57.79 45.12 35.15
CA THR A 499 58.77 45.82 34.31
C THR A 499 58.65 45.42 32.84
N LEU A 500 57.59 44.71 32.48
CA LEU A 500 57.38 44.07 31.19
C LEU A 500 58.60 43.19 30.88
N LYS A 501 59.12 43.25 29.66
CA LYS A 501 60.33 42.51 29.24
C LYS A 501 61.64 43.27 29.46
N ASN A 502 61.61 44.41 30.18
CA ASN A 502 62.84 45.15 30.44
C ASN A 502 63.76 44.32 31.34
N THR A 503 65.06 44.47 31.13
CA THR A 503 66.10 43.77 31.91
C THR A 503 66.74 44.67 32.96
N TYR A 504 66.16 45.85 33.20
CA TYR A 504 66.62 46.82 34.18
C TYR A 504 65.45 47.65 34.71
N TYR A 505 65.63 48.21 35.90
CA TYR A 505 64.65 49.13 36.50
C TYR A 505 65.33 50.13 37.43
N THR A 506 64.88 51.38 37.37
CA THR A 506 65.30 52.45 38.27
C THR A 506 64.18 52.77 39.25
N PHE A 507 64.39 52.39 40.51
CA PHE A 507 63.53 52.81 41.60
C PHE A 507 63.87 54.25 41.97
N SER A 508 62.88 55.13 42.00
CA SER A 508 63.04 56.55 42.36
C SER A 508 62.02 56.94 43.43
N ASN A 509 62.23 58.11 44.06
CA ASN A 509 61.42 58.62 45.16
C ASN A 509 61.35 57.66 46.36
N LEU A 510 62.48 57.02 46.66
CA LEU A 510 62.61 56.12 47.81
C LEU A 510 63.01 56.88 49.09
N SER A 511 62.81 56.23 50.23
CA SER A 511 63.33 56.66 51.53
C SER A 511 64.02 55.46 52.19
N LEU A 512 65.20 55.10 51.69
CA LEU A 512 65.90 53.88 52.10
C LEU A 512 66.57 54.00 53.48
N PRO A 513 66.53 52.94 54.31
CA PRO A 513 67.10 52.95 55.65
C PRO A 513 68.63 52.79 55.66
N VAL A 514 69.34 53.76 56.23
CA VAL A 514 70.83 53.77 56.33
C VAL A 514 71.37 52.57 57.11
N ASN A 515 72.53 52.03 56.70
CA ASN A 515 73.24 50.91 57.34
C ASN A 515 72.37 49.64 57.50
N THR A 516 71.30 49.51 56.72
CA THR A 516 70.42 48.34 56.74
C THR A 516 70.66 47.53 55.48
N PRO A 517 70.80 46.19 55.57
CA PRO A 517 70.88 45.36 54.38
C PRO A 517 69.57 45.45 53.57
N LEU A 518 69.71 45.64 52.27
CA LEU A 518 68.66 45.64 51.28
C LEU A 518 68.81 44.41 50.39
N VAL A 519 67.68 43.94 49.89
CA VAL A 519 67.59 42.81 48.96
C VAL A 519 66.75 43.28 47.79
N ILE A 520 67.32 43.24 46.59
CA ILE A 520 66.56 43.39 45.35
C ILE A 520 66.22 42.00 44.84
N ARG A 521 64.95 41.80 44.52
CA ARG A 521 64.44 40.54 43.99
C ARG A 521 63.84 40.76 42.62
N VAL A 522 64.26 39.94 41.68
CA VAL A 522 63.66 39.86 40.34
C VAL A 522 63.00 38.51 40.23
N LYS A 523 61.75 38.51 39.77
CA LYS A 523 60.97 37.32 39.47
C LYS A 523 60.67 37.36 37.98
N ALA A 524 61.09 36.34 37.24
CA ALA A 524 60.70 36.16 35.86
C ALA A 524 59.42 35.32 35.81
N ILE A 525 58.50 35.68 34.92
CA ILE A 525 57.26 34.96 34.66
C ILE A 525 57.28 34.51 33.19
N ASN A 526 57.12 33.21 32.91
CA ASN A 526 57.05 32.68 31.54
C ASN A 526 55.64 32.82 30.92
N ASN A 527 55.48 32.49 29.64
CA ASN A 527 54.19 32.59 28.96
C ASN A 527 53.15 31.54 29.41
N ALA A 528 53.58 30.52 30.18
CA ALA A 528 52.68 29.59 30.88
C ALA A 528 52.21 30.09 32.26
N GLY A 529 52.68 31.27 32.71
CA GLY A 529 52.34 31.87 34.00
C GLY A 529 53.13 31.31 35.19
N LEU A 530 54.12 30.46 34.95
CA LEU A 530 55.04 29.97 35.96
C LEU A 530 56.13 30.99 36.23
N SER A 531 56.61 31.01 37.48
CA SER A 531 57.59 31.99 37.89
C SER A 531 58.73 31.40 38.69
N ALA A 532 59.93 31.93 38.43
CA ALA A 532 61.12 31.71 39.22
C ALA A 532 61.76 33.07 39.52
N GLY A 533 62.38 33.20 40.69
CA GLY A 533 63.00 34.46 41.07
C GLY A 533 64.35 34.25 41.72
N GLU A 534 65.20 35.23 41.53
CA GLU A 534 66.51 35.34 42.16
C GLU A 534 66.48 36.48 43.17
N GLN A 535 67.31 36.37 44.20
CA GLN A 535 67.54 37.43 45.16
C GLN A 535 69.04 37.65 45.29
N LEU A 536 69.45 38.91 45.24
CA LEU A 536 70.79 39.31 45.67
C LEU A 536 70.77 39.64 47.16
N ARG A 537 71.69 39.04 47.90
CA ARG A 537 71.94 39.42 49.30
C ARG A 537 73.13 40.37 49.37
N ASP A 538 73.10 41.23 50.39
CA ASP A 538 74.21 42.08 50.84
C ASP A 538 74.38 43.42 50.11
N LEU A 539 73.28 44.16 49.90
CA LEU A 539 73.34 45.58 49.60
C LEU A 539 73.26 46.39 50.89
N GLN A 540 74.19 47.27 51.18
CA GLN A 540 74.05 48.23 52.29
C GLN A 540 73.94 49.65 51.74
N SER A 541 73.03 50.45 52.29
CA SER A 541 72.84 51.86 51.93
C SER A 541 73.58 52.82 52.83
#